data_AF-A0A7K5VPG3-F1
#
_entry.id   AF-A0A7K5VPG3-F1
#
_cell.length_a   1.000
_cell.length_b   1.000
_cell.length_c   1.000
_cell.angle_alpha   90.00
_cell.angle_beta   90.00
_cell.angle_gamma   90.00
#
_symmetry.space_group_name_H-M   'P 1'
#
loop_
_entity.id
_entity.type
_entity.pdbx_description
1 polymer ?
#
loop_
_entity_poly.entity_id
_entity_poly.type
_entity_poly.pdbx_seq_one_letter_code
_entity_poly.pdbx_strand_id
1 'polypeptide(L)'
;QNLLAEKVEQLMEWSSRRSVIRMNGDKFRRFVKAPPRNYSVIVMFTALQPQRQCSVCRQANEEYQVLANSWRYSSTFSNKLFFTIVDYDEGADVFQQLNMNSAPTFMHFPPKGKPKRADTFDLQRIGFAAEQLAKWIADRTDVHIRVFRPPNYSGTIALALLVSLVGGLLYLRRNNLEFIYNKTGWAMAALCVVFAMTSGQMWNHIRGPPYAHKNPQNGQVSYIHGSSQAQFVAESHIILLLNAAITMGMVLLNEAATSKGDVGKRRIICLVGLGLVVFFFSFLLSIFRSKYHGYPY
;
A
#
# COMPACT_ATOMS: atom_id res chain seq x y z
N GLN A 1 42.43 -1.29 -26.24
CA GLN A 1 41.22 -2.14 -26.12
C GLN A 1 40.04 -1.22 -25.77
N ASN A 2 38.88 -1.40 -26.41
CA ASN A 2 37.79 -0.42 -26.41
C ASN A 2 37.07 -0.35 -25.04
N LEU A 3 37.38 0.66 -24.22
CA LEU A 3 36.77 0.95 -22.91
C LEU A 3 35.22 0.86 -22.91
N LEU A 4 34.58 1.23 -24.03
CA LEU A 4 33.14 1.11 -24.21
C LEU A 4 32.65 -0.35 -24.15
N ALA A 5 33.35 -1.26 -24.85
CA ALA A 5 32.98 -2.66 -24.91
C ALA A 5 33.09 -3.31 -23.53
N GLU A 6 34.17 -3.02 -22.80
CA GLU A 6 34.38 -3.52 -21.43
C GLU A 6 33.26 -3.05 -20.47
N LYS A 7 32.83 -1.78 -20.57
CA LYS A 7 31.71 -1.27 -19.77
C LYS A 7 30.40 -1.99 -20.08
N VAL A 8 30.12 -2.25 -21.35
CA VAL A 8 28.90 -2.96 -21.78
C VAL A 8 28.94 -4.41 -21.31
N GLU A 9 30.08 -5.08 -21.45
CA GLU A 9 30.28 -6.45 -20.98
C GLU A 9 30.05 -6.59 -19.48
N GLN A 10 30.62 -5.68 -18.67
CA GLN A 10 30.39 -5.66 -17.22
C GLN A 10 28.92 -5.43 -16.85
N LEU A 11 28.23 -4.51 -17.54
CA LEU A 11 26.79 -4.28 -17.31
C LEU A 11 25.96 -5.50 -17.71
N MET A 12 26.32 -6.18 -18.80
CA MET A 12 25.68 -7.41 -19.24
C MET A 12 25.89 -8.53 -18.21
N GLU A 13 27.11 -8.70 -17.69
CA GLU A 13 27.40 -9.68 -16.65
C GLU A 13 26.57 -9.42 -15.39
N TRP A 14 26.49 -8.17 -14.92
CA TRP A 14 25.66 -7.84 -13.76
C TRP A 14 24.17 -8.04 -14.04
N SER A 15 23.71 -7.66 -15.23
CA SER A 15 22.32 -7.84 -15.65
C SER A 15 21.91 -9.31 -15.71
N SER A 16 22.88 -10.22 -15.94
CA SER A 16 22.68 -11.67 -15.93
C SER A 16 22.48 -12.23 -14.52
N ARG A 17 23.00 -11.56 -13.47
CA ARG A 17 22.81 -11.97 -12.07
C ARG A 17 21.58 -11.31 -11.44
N ARG A 18 21.29 -10.07 -11.79
CA ARG A 18 20.17 -9.29 -11.25
C ARG A 18 19.56 -8.42 -12.35
N SER A 19 18.23 -8.34 -12.41
CA SER A 19 17.52 -7.48 -13.36
C SER A 19 17.74 -5.99 -13.10
N VAL A 20 17.90 -5.60 -11.83
CA VAL A 20 18.23 -4.24 -11.40
C VAL A 20 19.62 -4.19 -10.78
N ILE A 21 20.51 -3.36 -11.35
CA ILE A 21 21.89 -3.21 -10.89
C ILE A 21 21.95 -2.14 -9.80
N ARG A 22 22.42 -2.52 -8.61
CA ARG A 22 22.61 -1.60 -7.48
C ARG A 22 23.92 -0.82 -7.64
N MET A 23 23.82 0.51 -7.59
CA MET A 23 24.92 1.44 -7.81
C MET A 23 25.15 2.31 -6.57
N ASN A 24 26.43 2.47 -6.23
CA ASN A 24 26.92 3.52 -5.34
C ASN A 24 27.35 4.74 -6.18
N GLY A 25 27.83 5.80 -5.51
CA GLY A 25 28.32 7.01 -6.19
C GLY A 25 29.38 6.76 -7.28
N ASP A 26 30.34 5.87 -7.03
CA ASP A 26 31.42 5.57 -7.97
C ASP A 26 30.92 4.80 -9.21
N LYS A 27 30.09 3.77 -9.01
CA LYS A 27 29.46 3.04 -10.12
C LYS A 27 28.57 3.96 -10.94
N PHE A 28 27.79 4.83 -10.30
CA PHE A 28 26.97 5.81 -11.00
C PHE A 28 27.82 6.74 -11.87
N ARG A 29 28.91 7.29 -11.32
CA ARG A 29 29.85 8.13 -12.08
C ARG A 29 30.45 7.37 -13.27
N ARG A 30 30.91 6.14 -13.07
CA ARG A 30 31.59 5.35 -14.11
C ARG A 30 30.65 4.88 -15.22
N PHE A 31 29.48 4.32 -14.89
CA PHE A 31 28.58 3.68 -15.86
C PHE A 31 27.48 4.60 -16.38
N VAL A 32 27.04 5.59 -15.58
CA VAL A 32 25.91 6.47 -15.95
C VAL A 32 26.36 7.86 -16.39
N LYS A 33 27.41 8.44 -15.81
CA LYS A 33 27.85 9.82 -16.13
C LYS A 33 29.04 9.86 -17.08
N ALA A 34 30.04 9.01 -16.91
CA ALA A 34 31.27 9.05 -17.70
C ALA A 34 31.06 8.55 -19.14
N PRO A 35 31.53 9.28 -20.16
CA PRO A 35 31.64 8.76 -21.52
C PRO A 35 32.77 7.71 -21.62
N PRO A 36 32.79 6.86 -22.65
CA PRO A 36 31.80 6.68 -23.71
C PRO A 36 30.59 5.82 -23.25
N ARG A 37 29.43 6.03 -23.89
CA ARG A 37 28.20 5.21 -23.72
C ARG A 37 27.47 5.07 -25.05
N ASN A 38 26.97 3.86 -25.32
CA ASN A 38 26.06 3.54 -26.44
C ASN A 38 24.75 2.89 -25.95
N TYR A 39 24.50 2.99 -24.65
CA TYR A 39 23.32 2.45 -23.97
C TYR A 39 22.61 3.54 -23.17
N SER A 40 21.30 3.38 -23.04
CA SER A 40 20.44 4.12 -22.12
C SER A 40 20.43 3.44 -20.76
N VAL A 41 20.40 4.25 -19.70
CA VAL A 41 20.28 3.76 -18.33
C VAL A 41 19.04 4.35 -17.70
N ILE A 42 18.17 3.50 -17.19
CA ILE A 42 17.06 3.90 -16.33
C ILE A 42 17.53 3.77 -14.89
N VAL A 43 17.40 4.84 -14.12
CA VAL A 43 17.85 4.92 -12.73
C VAL A 43 16.66 5.20 -11.85
N MET A 44 16.44 4.33 -10.85
CA MET A 44 15.55 4.63 -9.73
C MET A 44 16.37 5.15 -8.56
N PHE A 45 16.15 6.40 -8.18
CA PHE A 45 16.65 6.98 -6.95
C PHE A 45 15.67 6.67 -5.82
N THR A 46 16.14 6.03 -4.75
CA THR A 46 15.28 5.50 -3.69
C THR A 46 15.89 5.66 -2.30
N ALA A 47 15.12 5.32 -1.27
CA ALA A 47 15.56 5.22 0.12
C ALA A 47 14.88 4.00 0.78
N LEU A 48 15.44 2.80 0.56
CA LEU A 48 14.84 1.53 0.99
C LEU A 48 15.26 1.11 2.40
N GLN A 49 16.31 1.73 2.95
CA GLN A 49 16.78 1.46 4.31
C GLN A 49 15.63 1.60 5.34
N PRO A 50 15.42 0.61 6.24
CA PRO A 50 14.31 0.62 7.19
C PRO A 50 14.24 1.88 8.08
N GLN A 51 15.40 2.46 8.40
CA GLN A 51 15.52 3.70 9.19
C GLN A 51 14.82 4.91 8.54
N ARG A 52 14.62 4.91 7.21
CA ARG A 52 13.98 6.00 6.46
C ARG A 52 12.46 5.88 6.38
N GLN A 53 11.90 4.71 6.71
CA GLN A 53 10.45 4.44 6.72
C GLN A 53 9.68 4.89 5.45
N CYS A 54 10.34 4.89 4.28
CA CYS A 54 9.72 5.31 3.02
C CYS A 54 8.82 4.21 2.43
N SER A 55 7.51 4.29 2.67
CA SER A 55 6.53 3.33 2.13
C SER A 55 6.41 3.41 0.60
N VAL A 56 6.37 4.62 0.05
CA VAL A 56 6.28 4.86 -1.41
C VAL A 56 7.49 4.27 -2.14
N CYS A 57 8.69 4.39 -1.55
CA CYS A 57 9.91 3.83 -2.11
C CYS A 57 9.85 2.30 -2.23
N ARG A 58 9.25 1.61 -1.25
CA ARG A 58 9.10 0.15 -1.26
C ARG A 58 8.15 -0.30 -2.36
N GLN A 59 6.96 0.33 -2.44
CA GLN A 59 5.96 0.03 -3.46
C GLN A 59 6.49 0.31 -4.87
N ALA A 60 7.14 1.47 -5.06
CA ALA A 60 7.75 1.83 -6.33
C ALA A 60 8.89 0.86 -6.73
N ASN A 61 9.68 0.38 -5.77
CA ASN A 61 10.70 -0.63 -6.02
C ASN A 61 10.09 -1.97 -6.47
N GLU A 62 8.98 -2.41 -5.89
CA GLU A 62 8.29 -3.64 -6.33
C GLU A 62 7.87 -3.55 -7.81
N GLU A 63 7.22 -2.44 -8.20
CA GLU A 63 6.82 -2.21 -9.60
C GLU A 63 8.04 -2.09 -10.53
N TYR A 64 9.12 -1.43 -10.07
CA TYR A 64 10.36 -1.31 -10.84
C TYR A 64 11.06 -2.66 -11.05
N GLN A 65 11.03 -3.56 -10.07
CA GLN A 65 11.55 -4.92 -10.18
C GLN A 65 10.73 -5.74 -11.18
N VAL A 66 9.40 -5.64 -11.16
CA VAL A 66 8.52 -6.30 -12.14
C VAL A 66 8.85 -5.83 -13.55
N LEU A 67 9.02 -4.52 -13.76
CA LEU A 67 9.42 -3.95 -15.03
C LEU A 67 10.79 -4.47 -15.52
N ALA A 68 11.80 -4.43 -14.65
CA ALA A 68 13.15 -4.86 -15.00
C ALA A 68 13.23 -6.38 -15.28
N ASN A 69 12.48 -7.19 -14.53
CA ASN A 69 12.34 -8.62 -14.80
C ASN A 69 11.64 -8.86 -16.14
N SER A 70 10.58 -8.11 -16.43
CA SER A 70 9.87 -8.20 -17.71
C SER A 70 10.78 -7.87 -18.89
N TRP A 71 11.68 -6.89 -18.74
CA TRP A 71 12.70 -6.58 -19.74
C TRP A 71 13.68 -7.73 -19.93
N ARG A 72 14.20 -8.29 -18.83
CA ARG A 72 15.16 -9.39 -18.84
C ARG A 72 14.63 -10.63 -19.60
N TYR A 73 13.35 -10.95 -19.44
CA TYR A 73 12.71 -12.08 -20.12
C TYR A 73 12.04 -11.72 -21.45
N SER A 74 12.21 -10.47 -21.92
CA SER A 74 11.62 -10.03 -23.17
C SER A 74 12.37 -10.59 -24.38
N SER A 75 11.65 -10.91 -25.45
CA SER A 75 12.27 -11.29 -26.74
C SER A 75 13.02 -10.14 -27.40
N THR A 76 12.73 -8.89 -27.03
CA THR A 76 13.40 -7.68 -27.53
C THR A 76 14.58 -7.25 -26.66
N PHE A 77 14.99 -8.07 -25.69
CA PHE A 77 16.11 -7.77 -24.79
C PHE A 77 17.38 -7.41 -25.56
N SER A 78 18.04 -6.33 -25.15
CA SER A 78 19.26 -5.83 -25.79
C SER A 78 20.22 -5.19 -24.80
N ASN A 79 21.50 -5.10 -25.17
CA ASN A 79 22.54 -4.42 -24.41
C ASN A 79 22.49 -2.88 -24.52
N LYS A 80 21.38 -2.32 -25.01
CA LYS A 80 21.18 -0.88 -25.19
C LYS A 80 20.39 -0.25 -24.03
N LEU A 81 19.78 -1.04 -23.16
CA LEU A 81 18.97 -0.54 -22.04
C LEU A 81 19.26 -1.31 -20.76
N PHE A 82 19.64 -0.58 -19.71
CA PHE A 82 19.95 -1.15 -18.40
C PHE A 82 19.12 -0.49 -17.30
N PHE A 83 18.70 -1.30 -16.32
CA PHE A 83 17.94 -0.86 -15.14
C PHE A 83 18.84 -0.83 -13.92
N THR A 84 18.79 0.27 -13.18
CA THR A 84 19.71 0.54 -12.09
C THR A 84 19.01 1.23 -10.93
N ILE A 85 19.58 1.10 -9.74
CA ILE A 85 19.03 1.67 -8.51
C ILE A 85 20.15 2.32 -7.72
N VAL A 86 19.89 3.52 -7.21
CA VAL A 86 20.78 4.26 -6.30
C VAL A 86 20.00 4.54 -5.03
N ASP A 87 20.42 3.93 -3.93
CA ASP A 87 19.86 4.20 -2.61
C ASP A 87 20.55 5.42 -2.00
N TYR A 88 19.77 6.30 -1.34
CA TYR A 88 20.28 7.50 -0.69
C TYR A 88 21.42 7.20 0.29
N ASP A 89 21.31 6.13 1.09
CA ASP A 89 22.33 5.82 2.10
C ASP A 89 23.61 5.21 1.47
N GLU A 90 23.59 4.81 0.19
CA GLU A 90 24.77 4.30 -0.56
C GLU A 90 25.35 5.33 -1.55
N GLY A 91 24.62 6.40 -1.85
CA GLY A 91 24.94 7.35 -2.91
C GLY A 91 24.45 8.77 -2.62
N ALA A 92 24.53 9.22 -1.36
CA ALA A 92 24.07 10.55 -0.94
C ALA A 92 24.71 11.68 -1.77
N ASP A 93 25.96 11.49 -2.19
CA ASP A 93 26.70 12.38 -3.08
C ASP A 93 26.02 12.55 -4.46
N VAL A 94 25.40 11.49 -4.99
CA VAL A 94 24.65 11.52 -6.25
C VAL A 94 23.35 12.31 -6.08
N PHE A 95 22.66 12.15 -4.95
CA PHE A 95 21.44 12.91 -4.64
C PHE A 95 21.73 14.41 -4.54
N GLN A 96 22.82 14.78 -3.87
CA GLN A 96 23.28 16.16 -3.79
C GLN A 96 23.68 16.70 -5.17
N GLN A 97 24.42 15.93 -5.98
CA GLN A 97 24.84 16.34 -7.32
C GLN A 97 23.65 16.61 -8.26
N LEU A 98 22.54 15.89 -8.09
CA LEU A 98 21.32 16.04 -8.90
C LEU A 98 20.28 16.96 -8.25
N ASN A 99 20.60 17.57 -7.10
CA ASN A 99 19.71 18.42 -6.32
C ASN A 99 18.35 17.76 -6.01
N MET A 100 18.39 16.48 -5.62
CA MET A 100 17.20 15.70 -5.27
C MET A 100 16.98 15.70 -3.76
N ASN A 101 15.84 16.24 -3.34
CA ASN A 101 15.45 16.33 -1.93
C ASN A 101 14.41 15.27 -1.52
N SER A 102 13.95 14.45 -2.47
CA SER A 102 12.89 13.47 -2.27
C SER A 102 13.13 12.18 -3.05
N ALA A 103 12.61 11.08 -2.51
CA ALA A 103 12.59 9.76 -3.14
C ALA A 103 11.16 9.18 -3.08
N PRO A 104 10.77 8.28 -4.01
CA PRO A 104 11.56 7.81 -5.15
C PRO A 104 11.50 8.76 -6.37
N THR A 105 12.53 8.75 -7.22
CA THR A 105 12.55 9.47 -8.50
C THR A 105 13.08 8.55 -9.61
N PHE A 106 12.42 8.52 -10.77
CA PHE A 106 12.90 7.75 -11.93
C PHE A 106 13.44 8.68 -13.00
N MET A 107 14.66 8.40 -13.47
CA MET A 107 15.30 9.19 -14.52
C MET A 107 15.89 8.31 -15.62
N HIS A 108 15.81 8.77 -16.85
CA HIS A 108 16.49 8.21 -18.00
C HIS A 108 17.76 8.99 -18.31
N PHE A 109 18.88 8.29 -18.40
CA PHE A 109 20.15 8.85 -18.85
C PHE A 109 20.43 8.38 -20.27
N PRO A 110 20.34 9.26 -21.28
CA PRO A 110 20.61 8.89 -22.66
C PRO A 110 22.09 8.54 -22.87
N PRO A 111 22.41 7.78 -23.93
CA PRO A 111 23.79 7.43 -24.27
C PRO A 111 24.65 8.67 -24.57
N LYS A 112 24.04 9.72 -25.13
CA LYS A 112 24.70 10.98 -25.46
C LYS A 112 23.97 12.16 -24.83
N GLY A 113 24.74 13.13 -24.34
CA GLY A 113 24.21 14.37 -23.76
C GLY A 113 23.75 14.23 -22.31
N LYS A 114 23.06 15.28 -21.83
CA LYS A 114 22.46 15.34 -20.49
C LYS A 114 20.98 14.95 -20.57
N PRO A 115 20.39 14.41 -19.49
CA PRO A 115 18.95 14.19 -19.40
C PRO A 115 18.17 15.48 -19.67
N LYS A 116 17.11 15.39 -20.47
CA LYS A 116 16.12 16.45 -20.71
C LYS A 116 15.06 16.42 -19.62
N ARG A 117 14.19 17.43 -19.55
CA ARG A 117 13.08 17.49 -18.59
C ARG A 117 12.15 16.27 -18.67
N ALA A 118 11.85 15.80 -19.87
CA ALA A 118 11.02 14.61 -20.11
C ALA A 118 11.74 13.27 -19.76
N ASP A 119 13.05 13.30 -19.50
CA ASP A 119 13.78 12.15 -18.99
C ASP A 119 13.65 12.01 -17.46
N THR A 120 12.89 12.88 -16.79
CA THR A 120 12.46 12.67 -15.41
C THR A 120 11.00 12.27 -15.42
N PHE A 121 10.68 11.13 -14.83
CA PHE A 121 9.32 10.61 -14.81
C PHE A 121 8.45 11.38 -13.81
N ASP A 122 7.25 11.78 -14.23
CA ASP A 122 6.30 12.53 -13.41
C ASP A 122 5.50 11.58 -12.50
N LEU A 123 6.16 11.17 -11.41
CA LEU A 123 5.62 10.24 -10.42
C LEU A 123 4.32 10.73 -9.78
N GLN A 124 4.24 12.03 -9.50
CA GLN A 124 3.13 12.63 -8.73
C GLN A 124 1.83 12.63 -9.53
N ARG A 125 1.92 12.82 -10.84
CA ARG A 125 0.75 12.86 -11.73
C ARG A 125 0.34 11.49 -12.27
N ILE A 126 1.30 10.63 -12.60
CA ILE A 126 1.05 9.38 -13.33
C ILE A 126 0.96 8.17 -12.38
N GLY A 127 1.66 8.22 -11.24
CA GLY A 127 1.89 7.05 -10.39
C GLY A 127 3.01 6.14 -10.91
N PHE A 128 3.36 5.08 -10.17
CA PHE A 128 4.54 4.23 -10.40
C PHE A 128 4.21 2.83 -10.91
N ALA A 129 3.06 2.63 -11.55
CA ALA A 129 2.72 1.34 -12.15
C ALA A 129 3.76 0.96 -13.23
N ALA A 130 4.18 -0.30 -13.26
CA ALA A 130 5.18 -0.82 -14.18
C ALA A 130 4.81 -0.56 -15.65
N GLU A 131 3.53 -0.63 -16.01
CA GLU A 131 3.04 -0.36 -17.37
C GLU A 131 3.21 1.10 -17.77
N GLN A 132 3.04 2.04 -16.84
CA GLN A 132 3.25 3.47 -17.10
C GLN A 132 4.74 3.80 -17.25
N LEU A 133 5.58 3.18 -16.40
CA LEU A 133 7.03 3.28 -16.54
C LEU A 133 7.50 2.68 -17.88
N ALA A 134 6.97 1.53 -18.29
CA ALA A 134 7.27 0.92 -19.59
C ALA A 134 6.88 1.84 -20.75
N LYS A 135 5.69 2.46 -20.69
CA LYS A 135 5.24 3.43 -21.70
C LYS A 135 6.15 4.64 -21.78
N TRP A 136 6.51 5.22 -20.64
CA TRP A 136 7.46 6.34 -20.58
C TRP A 136 8.83 5.94 -21.15
N ILE A 137 9.36 4.75 -20.80
CA ILE A 137 10.62 4.26 -21.37
C ILE A 137 10.53 4.12 -22.89
N ALA A 138 9.42 3.60 -23.42
CA ALA A 138 9.19 3.52 -24.85
C ALA A 138 9.22 4.91 -25.51
N ASP A 139 8.55 5.90 -24.93
CA ASP A 139 8.54 7.28 -25.44
C ASP A 139 9.93 7.94 -25.42
N ARG A 140 10.83 7.52 -24.52
CA ARG A 140 12.20 8.08 -24.39
C ARG A 140 13.27 7.31 -25.16
N THR A 141 13.10 6.01 -25.35
CA THR A 141 14.15 5.11 -25.83
C THR A 141 13.77 4.29 -27.06
N ASP A 142 12.50 4.34 -27.48
CA ASP A 142 11.93 3.51 -28.56
C ASP A 142 11.97 1.99 -28.25
N VAL A 143 12.16 1.64 -26.97
CA VAL A 143 12.16 0.24 -26.50
C VAL A 143 10.82 -0.08 -25.85
N HIS A 144 10.03 -0.95 -26.50
CA HIS A 144 8.75 -1.41 -25.97
C HIS A 144 8.93 -2.62 -25.05
N ILE A 145 8.63 -2.44 -23.76
CA ILE A 145 8.67 -3.49 -22.75
C ILE A 145 7.24 -3.94 -22.45
N ARG A 146 6.94 -5.23 -22.67
CA ARG A 146 5.68 -5.84 -22.23
C ARG A 146 5.83 -6.30 -20.79
N VAL A 147 5.07 -5.71 -19.88
CA VAL A 147 5.14 -6.02 -18.44
C VAL A 147 4.42 -7.35 -18.17
N PHE A 148 5.12 -8.27 -17.51
CA PHE A 148 4.56 -9.53 -17.02
C PHE A 148 4.60 -9.53 -15.49
N ARG A 149 3.42 -9.49 -14.86
CA ARG A 149 3.28 -9.54 -13.40
C ARG A 149 3.35 -11.01 -12.97
N PRO A 150 4.28 -11.41 -12.09
CA PRO A 150 4.29 -12.77 -11.56
C PRO A 150 2.97 -13.02 -10.81
N PRO A 151 2.29 -14.16 -11.02
CA PRO A 151 1.06 -14.47 -10.30
C PRO A 151 1.34 -14.53 -8.80
N ASN A 152 0.58 -13.74 -8.03
CA ASN A 152 0.69 -13.78 -6.58
C ASN A 152 -0.07 -15.01 -6.03
N TYR A 153 0.65 -16.10 -5.81
CA TYR A 153 0.09 -17.32 -5.23
C TYR A 153 -0.24 -17.19 -3.73
N SER A 154 0.14 -16.10 -3.05
CA SER A 154 -0.17 -15.95 -1.62
C SER A 154 -1.68 -15.95 -1.38
N GLY A 155 -2.45 -15.29 -2.26
CA GLY A 155 -3.90 -15.24 -2.19
C GLY A 155 -4.55 -16.60 -2.47
N THR A 156 -4.05 -17.32 -3.49
CA THR A 156 -4.59 -18.64 -3.83
C THR A 156 -4.24 -19.69 -2.79
N ILE A 157 -3.03 -19.65 -2.21
CA ILE A 157 -2.62 -20.53 -1.11
C ILE A 157 -3.43 -20.23 0.15
N ALA A 158 -3.62 -18.95 0.51
CA ALA A 158 -4.45 -18.57 1.64
C ALA A 158 -5.90 -19.03 1.48
N LEU A 159 -6.47 -18.88 0.27
CA LEU A 159 -7.81 -19.40 -0.05
C LEU A 159 -7.85 -20.92 0.04
N ALA A 160 -6.88 -21.63 -0.52
CA ALA A 160 -6.81 -23.09 -0.47
C ALA A 160 -6.71 -23.61 0.98
N LEU A 161 -5.89 -22.95 1.82
CA LEU A 161 -5.80 -23.23 3.26
C LEU A 161 -7.13 -22.98 3.97
N LEU A 162 -7.82 -21.88 3.66
CA LEU A 162 -9.12 -21.57 4.25
C LEU A 162 -10.16 -22.62 3.87
N VAL A 163 -10.22 -23.03 2.60
CA VAL A 163 -11.14 -24.08 2.14
C VAL A 163 -10.79 -25.42 2.78
N SER A 164 -9.50 -25.76 2.89
CA SER A 164 -9.06 -27.00 3.56
C SER A 164 -9.41 -26.99 5.04
N LEU A 165 -9.22 -25.87 5.74
CA LEU A 165 -9.58 -25.71 7.14
C LEU A 165 -11.09 -25.86 7.35
N VAL A 166 -11.90 -25.12 6.57
CA VAL A 166 -13.36 -25.17 6.65
C VAL A 166 -13.86 -26.58 6.32
N GLY A 167 -13.35 -27.19 5.24
CA GLY A 167 -13.68 -28.55 4.85
C GLY A 167 -13.30 -29.59 5.91
N GLY A 168 -12.12 -29.46 6.52
CA GLY A 168 -11.67 -30.32 7.61
C GLY A 168 -12.54 -30.17 8.87
N LEU A 169 -12.91 -28.93 9.22
CA LEU A 169 -13.76 -28.64 10.37
C LEU A 169 -15.18 -29.20 10.16
N LEU A 170 -15.73 -29.08 8.95
CA LEU A 170 -17.01 -29.67 8.56
C LEU A 170 -16.97 -31.21 8.55
N TYR A 171 -15.87 -31.81 8.11
CA TYR A 171 -15.69 -33.27 8.14
C TYR A 171 -15.60 -33.80 9.57
N LEU A 172 -14.80 -33.17 10.44
CA LEU A 172 -14.65 -33.56 11.84
C LEU A 172 -15.93 -33.33 12.66
N ARG A 173 -16.70 -32.29 12.34
CA ARG A 173 -18.00 -31.98 12.98
C ARG A 173 -19.21 -32.50 12.19
N ARG A 174 -19.04 -33.49 11.29
CA ARG A 174 -20.12 -34.00 10.42
C ARG A 174 -21.38 -34.42 11.18
N ASN A 175 -21.24 -34.93 12.41
CA ASN A 175 -22.36 -35.35 13.26
C ASN A 175 -22.91 -34.24 14.18
N ASN A 176 -22.26 -33.07 14.24
CA ASN A 176 -22.67 -31.94 15.08
C ASN A 176 -22.61 -30.63 14.28
N LEU A 177 -23.50 -30.52 13.30
CA LEU A 177 -23.66 -29.35 12.42
C LEU A 177 -24.61 -28.30 13.01
N GLU A 178 -24.98 -28.40 14.28
CA GLU A 178 -25.91 -27.47 14.94
C GLU A 178 -25.44 -26.01 14.87
N PHE A 179 -24.12 -25.78 14.84
CA PHE A 179 -23.53 -24.46 14.63
C PHE A 179 -23.94 -23.81 13.29
N ILE A 180 -24.08 -24.60 12.22
CA ILE A 180 -24.47 -24.09 10.89
C ILE A 180 -25.95 -23.72 10.86
N TYR A 181 -26.79 -24.40 11.63
CA TYR A 181 -28.21 -24.08 11.70
C TYR A 181 -28.52 -22.96 12.70
N ASN A 182 -27.53 -22.48 13.46
CA ASN A 182 -27.72 -21.42 14.43
C ASN A 182 -27.92 -20.05 13.74
N LYS A 183 -29.18 -19.63 13.62
CA LYS A 183 -29.57 -18.33 13.05
C LYS A 183 -28.91 -17.14 13.77
N THR A 184 -28.72 -17.22 15.08
CA THR A 184 -28.08 -16.13 15.85
C THR A 184 -26.58 -16.02 15.55
N GLY A 185 -25.89 -17.15 15.33
CA GLY A 185 -24.51 -17.18 14.89
C GLY A 185 -24.32 -16.48 13.53
N TRP A 186 -25.18 -16.78 12.56
CA TRP A 186 -25.16 -16.12 11.25
C TRP A 186 -25.50 -14.63 11.34
N ALA A 187 -26.46 -14.24 12.18
CA ALA A 187 -26.78 -12.83 12.40
C ALA A 187 -25.58 -12.06 12.97
N MET A 188 -24.88 -12.63 13.97
CA MET A 188 -23.66 -12.03 14.53
C MET A 188 -22.54 -11.94 13.50
N ALA A 189 -22.32 -13.00 12.71
CA ALA A 189 -21.31 -13.00 11.65
C ALA A 189 -21.61 -11.92 10.59
N ALA A 190 -22.86 -11.79 10.17
CA ALA A 190 -23.29 -10.76 9.22
C ALA A 190 -23.07 -9.34 9.78
N LEU A 191 -23.40 -9.10 11.05
CA LEU A 191 -23.14 -7.82 11.71
C LEU A 191 -21.65 -7.48 11.76
N CYS A 192 -20.78 -8.45 12.08
CA CYS A 192 -19.33 -8.25 12.06
C CYS A 192 -18.83 -7.79 10.68
N VAL A 193 -19.33 -8.40 9.59
CA VAL A 193 -18.99 -8.02 8.22
C VAL A 193 -19.49 -6.60 7.91
N VAL A 194 -20.74 -6.27 8.27
CA VAL A 194 -21.29 -4.93 8.05
C VAL A 194 -20.48 -3.86 8.80
N PHE A 195 -20.10 -4.09 10.06
CA PHE A 195 -19.30 -3.14 10.83
C PHE A 195 -17.88 -2.99 10.29
N ALA A 196 -17.26 -4.08 9.81
CA ALA A 196 -15.96 -4.00 9.15
C ALA A 196 -16.04 -3.16 7.86
N MET A 197 -17.07 -3.36 7.05
CA MET A 197 -17.21 -2.64 5.77
C MET A 197 -17.58 -1.17 5.95
N THR A 198 -18.41 -0.84 6.95
CA THR A 198 -18.85 0.54 7.21
C THR A 198 -17.82 1.40 7.96
N SER A 199 -16.84 0.79 8.64
CA SER A 199 -15.79 1.51 9.37
C SER A 199 -14.61 2.00 8.52
N GLY A 200 -14.64 1.74 7.20
CA GLY A 200 -13.57 2.15 6.27
C GLY A 200 -12.40 1.17 6.18
N GLN A 201 -12.54 -0.08 6.64
CA GLN A 201 -11.47 -1.10 6.54
C GLN A 201 -11.00 -1.35 5.11
N MET A 202 -11.90 -1.27 4.13
CA MET A 202 -11.55 -1.45 2.73
C MET A 202 -10.66 -0.31 2.21
N TRP A 203 -10.87 0.92 2.68
CA TRP A 203 -9.99 2.05 2.36
C TRP A 203 -8.59 1.84 2.95
N ASN A 204 -8.51 1.36 4.20
CA ASN A 204 -7.22 1.02 4.83
C ASN A 204 -6.50 -0.10 4.08
N HIS A 205 -7.22 -1.13 3.64
CA HIS A 205 -6.64 -2.25 2.89
C HIS A 205 -6.05 -1.79 1.55
N ILE A 206 -6.70 -0.86 0.85
CA ILE A 206 -6.24 -0.37 -0.45
C ILE A 206 -5.04 0.58 -0.31
N ARG A 207 -5.08 1.51 0.65
CA ARG A 207 -4.07 2.58 0.75
C ARG A 207 -2.94 2.31 1.75
N GLY A 208 -3.10 1.36 2.67
CA GLY A 208 -2.09 1.01 3.67
C GLY A 208 -1.62 2.17 4.54
N PRO A 209 -2.51 2.97 5.16
CA PRO A 209 -2.12 4.08 6.03
C PRO A 209 -1.39 3.58 7.30
N PRO A 210 -0.59 4.42 7.97
CA PRO A 210 -0.01 4.07 9.27
C PRO A 210 -1.11 3.88 10.34
N TYR A 211 -0.80 3.10 11.39
CA TYR A 211 -1.77 2.80 12.45
C TYR A 211 -2.15 4.03 13.28
N ALA A 212 -1.16 4.86 13.61
CA ALA A 212 -1.32 6.14 14.30
C ALA A 212 -0.14 7.05 13.94
N HIS A 213 -0.30 8.37 14.10
CA HIS A 213 0.76 9.33 13.83
C HIS A 213 1.23 9.98 15.13
N LYS A 214 2.54 10.00 15.37
CA LYS A 214 3.13 10.70 16.52
C LYS A 214 3.49 12.11 16.09
N ASN A 215 2.94 13.12 16.78
CA ASN A 215 3.29 14.51 16.49
C ASN A 215 4.78 14.75 16.85
N PRO A 216 5.64 15.13 15.87
CA PRO A 216 7.07 15.31 16.10
C PRO A 216 7.42 16.39 17.12
N GLN A 217 6.53 17.37 17.34
CA GLN A 217 6.77 18.51 18.22
C GLN A 217 6.41 18.23 19.69
N ASN A 218 5.38 17.41 19.92
CA ASN A 218 4.78 17.22 21.25
C ASN A 218 4.89 15.78 21.76
N GLY A 219 5.36 14.83 20.94
CA GLY A 219 5.46 13.41 21.28
C GLY A 219 4.12 12.67 21.45
N GLN A 220 2.99 13.38 21.41
CA GLN A 220 1.66 12.81 21.56
C GLN A 220 1.24 12.00 20.33
N VAL A 221 0.63 10.84 20.59
CA VAL A 221 0.11 9.94 19.55
C VAL A 221 -1.30 10.38 19.18
N SER A 222 -1.50 10.83 17.93
CA SER A 222 -2.84 11.07 17.40
C SER A 222 -3.39 9.80 16.78
N TYR A 223 -4.52 9.33 17.33
CA TYR A 223 -5.27 8.18 16.82
C TYR A 223 -6.30 8.57 15.76
N ILE A 224 -6.57 9.86 15.57
CA ILE A 224 -7.50 10.41 14.57
C ILE A 224 -6.74 11.38 13.65
N HIS A 225 -6.96 11.24 12.35
CA HIS A 225 -6.38 12.06 11.30
C HIS A 225 -7.14 13.39 11.19
N GLY A 226 -6.41 14.50 11.19
CA GLY A 226 -7.00 15.85 11.19
C GLY A 226 -7.61 16.30 9.86
N SER A 227 -7.46 15.52 8.78
CA SER A 227 -8.05 15.81 7.47
C SER A 227 -9.17 14.82 7.13
N SER A 228 -10.20 15.29 6.41
CA SER A 228 -11.32 14.47 5.94
C SER A 228 -10.96 13.50 4.80
N GLN A 229 -9.82 13.73 4.13
CA GLN A 229 -9.38 12.97 2.96
C GLN A 229 -8.53 11.72 3.32
N ALA A 230 -8.15 11.57 4.59
CA ALA A 230 -7.31 10.47 5.06
C ALA A 230 -7.80 9.91 6.40
N GLN A 231 -7.37 8.70 6.71
CA GLN A 231 -7.82 7.94 7.87
C GLN A 231 -6.67 7.06 8.39
N PHE A 232 -6.56 6.91 9.70
CA PHE A 232 -5.67 5.94 10.32
C PHE A 232 -6.35 4.59 10.54
N VAL A 233 -5.56 3.51 10.66
CA VAL A 233 -6.11 2.18 10.96
C VAL A 233 -6.80 2.15 12.33
N ALA A 234 -6.25 2.86 13.32
CA ALA A 234 -6.86 3.00 14.64
C ALA A 234 -8.27 3.61 14.58
N GLU A 235 -8.51 4.60 13.69
CA GLU A 235 -9.83 5.21 13.52
C GLU A 235 -10.88 4.19 13.11
N SER A 236 -10.57 3.29 12.17
CA SER A 236 -11.53 2.27 11.75
C SER A 236 -11.94 1.35 12.89
N HIS A 237 -11.03 1.00 13.79
CA HIS A 237 -11.38 0.20 14.97
C HIS A 237 -12.27 0.97 15.94
N ILE A 238 -12.00 2.26 16.14
CA ILE A 238 -12.83 3.13 16.98
C ILE A 238 -14.24 3.23 16.38
N ILE A 239 -14.37 3.57 15.09
CA ILE A 239 -15.68 3.69 14.41
C ILE A 239 -16.43 2.36 14.41
N LEU A 240 -15.74 1.23 14.22
CA LEU A 240 -16.33 -0.11 14.31
C LEU A 240 -16.96 -0.35 15.69
N LEU A 241 -16.25 -0.05 16.77
CA LEU A 241 -16.75 -0.21 18.14
C LEU A 241 -17.93 0.72 18.43
N LEU A 242 -17.89 1.97 17.95
CA LEU A 242 -18.98 2.92 18.12
C LEU A 242 -20.26 2.47 17.40
N ASN A 243 -20.15 2.05 16.15
CA ASN A 243 -21.28 1.52 15.39
C ASN A 243 -21.85 0.25 16.04
N ALA A 244 -21.00 -0.62 16.57
CA ALA A 244 -21.45 -1.81 17.30
C ALA A 244 -22.22 -1.43 18.59
N ALA A 245 -21.73 -0.47 19.37
CA ALA A 245 -22.38 0.00 20.59
C ALA A 245 -23.75 0.65 20.32
N ILE A 246 -23.84 1.50 19.28
CA ILE A 246 -25.11 2.12 18.86
C ILE A 246 -26.11 1.04 18.41
N THR A 247 -25.66 0.09 17.59
CA THR A 247 -26.51 -1.01 17.11
C THR A 247 -27.00 -1.88 18.27
N MET A 248 -26.14 -2.18 19.23
CA MET A 248 -26.52 -2.90 20.46
C MET A 248 -27.59 -2.13 21.24
N GLY A 249 -27.43 -0.81 21.41
CA GLY A 249 -28.43 0.03 22.04
C GLY A 249 -29.79 -0.03 21.31
N MET A 250 -29.79 0.01 19.99
CA MET A 250 -31.01 -0.14 19.16
C MET A 250 -31.67 -1.52 19.30
N VAL A 251 -30.87 -2.59 19.37
CA VAL A 251 -31.39 -3.95 19.59
C VAL A 251 -32.06 -4.07 20.96
N LEU A 252 -31.44 -3.51 22.02
CA LEU A 252 -32.02 -3.49 23.37
C LEU A 252 -33.35 -2.73 23.41
N LEU A 253 -33.45 -1.60 22.70
CA LEU A 253 -34.69 -0.84 22.59
C LEU A 253 -35.80 -1.65 21.90
N ASN A 254 -35.47 -2.34 20.82
CA ASN A 254 -36.43 -3.18 20.10
C ASN A 254 -36.87 -4.39 20.94
N GLU A 255 -35.95 -5.00 21.70
CA GLU A 255 -36.24 -6.09 22.61
C GLU A 255 -37.13 -5.62 23.77
N ALA A 256 -36.87 -4.45 24.34
CA ALA A 256 -37.73 -3.85 25.37
C ALA A 256 -39.16 -3.58 24.85
N ALA A 257 -39.30 -3.19 23.58
CA ALA A 257 -40.60 -2.95 22.95
C ALA A 257 -41.39 -4.24 22.70
N THR A 258 -40.72 -5.30 22.22
CA THR A 258 -41.36 -6.56 21.81
C THR A 258 -41.49 -7.60 22.93
N SER A 259 -40.71 -7.48 24.01
CA SER A 259 -40.75 -8.40 25.14
C SER A 259 -42.10 -8.36 25.88
N LYS A 260 -42.67 -9.53 26.16
CA LYS A 260 -43.89 -9.71 26.98
C LYS A 260 -43.60 -9.94 28.47
N GLY A 261 -42.35 -9.77 28.89
CA GLY A 261 -41.92 -10.01 30.26
C GLY A 261 -42.32 -8.91 31.25
N ASP A 262 -41.81 -9.04 32.47
CA ASP A 262 -42.04 -8.12 33.59
C ASP A 262 -41.71 -6.65 33.22
N VAL A 263 -42.61 -5.74 33.61
CA VAL A 263 -42.57 -4.32 33.27
C VAL A 263 -41.31 -3.66 33.84
N GLY A 264 -40.86 -4.09 35.03
CA GLY A 264 -39.65 -3.58 35.66
C GLY A 264 -38.40 -3.85 34.81
N LYS A 265 -38.24 -5.08 34.32
CA LYS A 265 -37.10 -5.47 33.47
C LYS A 265 -37.10 -4.72 32.14
N ARG A 266 -38.28 -4.57 31.51
CA ARG A 266 -38.42 -3.84 30.24
C ARG A 266 -38.02 -2.37 30.36
N ARG A 267 -38.40 -1.71 31.46
CA ARG A 267 -38.01 -0.31 31.73
C ARG A 267 -36.49 -0.15 31.84
N ILE A 268 -35.82 -1.06 32.55
CA ILE A 268 -34.36 -1.02 32.69
C ILE A 268 -33.67 -1.21 31.33
N ILE A 269 -34.09 -2.22 30.56
CA ILE A 269 -33.51 -2.48 29.23
C ILE A 269 -33.71 -1.28 28.30
N CYS A 270 -34.89 -0.65 28.33
CA CYS A 270 -35.18 0.54 27.52
C CYS A 270 -34.28 1.72 27.91
N LEU A 271 -34.14 2.01 29.21
CA LEU A 271 -33.28 3.09 29.70
C LEU A 271 -31.80 2.87 29.35
N VAL A 272 -31.31 1.64 29.50
CA VAL A 272 -29.93 1.27 29.13
C VAL A 272 -29.72 1.40 27.61
N GLY A 273 -30.66 0.89 26.80
CA GLY A 273 -30.61 1.01 25.35
C GLY A 273 -30.62 2.46 24.87
N LEU A 274 -31.48 3.30 25.44
CA LEU A 274 -31.54 4.73 25.13
C LEU A 274 -30.26 5.46 25.53
N GLY A 275 -29.73 5.17 26.73
CA GLY A 275 -28.46 5.74 27.19
C GLY A 275 -27.28 5.38 26.26
N LEU A 276 -27.19 4.12 25.85
CA LEU A 276 -26.20 3.63 24.87
C LEU A 276 -26.29 4.42 23.55
N VAL A 277 -27.47 4.49 22.96
CA VAL A 277 -27.64 5.18 21.67
C VAL A 277 -27.27 6.66 21.79
N VAL A 278 -27.81 7.37 22.78
CA VAL A 278 -27.57 8.81 22.95
C VAL A 278 -26.10 9.10 23.20
N PHE A 279 -25.45 8.35 24.10
CA PHE A 279 -24.05 8.59 24.46
C PHE A 279 -23.11 8.33 23.29
N PHE A 280 -23.18 7.14 22.68
CA PHE A 280 -22.23 6.76 21.62
C PHE A 280 -22.51 7.48 20.30
N PHE A 281 -23.77 7.82 19.99
CA PHE A 281 -24.08 8.65 18.83
C PHE A 281 -23.56 10.08 19.00
N SER A 282 -23.70 10.66 20.20
CA SER A 282 -23.13 11.99 20.51
C SER A 282 -21.61 11.97 20.42
N PHE A 283 -20.95 10.90 20.88
CA PHE A 283 -19.51 10.75 20.76
C PHE A 283 -19.05 10.59 19.30
N LEU A 284 -19.81 9.84 18.48
CA LEU A 284 -19.54 9.72 17.05
C LEU A 284 -19.64 11.09 16.34
N LEU A 285 -20.66 11.89 16.65
CA LEU A 285 -20.79 13.25 16.13
C LEU A 285 -19.65 14.17 16.57
N SER A 286 -19.19 14.05 17.82
CA SER A 286 -18.03 14.81 18.31
C SER A 286 -16.76 14.50 17.50
N ILE A 287 -16.50 13.22 17.21
CA ILE A 287 -15.37 12.81 16.35
C ILE A 287 -15.55 13.35 14.93
N PHE A 288 -16.77 13.24 14.38
CA PHE A 288 -17.08 13.73 13.05
C PHE A 288 -16.83 15.24 12.92
N ARG A 289 -17.30 16.04 13.89
CA ARG A 289 -17.08 17.49 13.94
C ARG A 289 -15.61 17.86 14.05
N SER A 290 -14.83 17.10 14.84
CA SER A 290 -13.37 17.30 14.92
C SER A 290 -12.67 17.07 13.57
N LYS A 291 -13.21 16.21 12.71
CA LYS A 291 -12.62 15.89 11.41
C LYS A 291 -13.15 16.81 10.30
N TYR A 292 -14.41 17.21 10.38
CA TYR A 292 -15.08 18.09 9.44
C TYR A 292 -15.44 19.43 10.11
N HIS A 293 -14.52 20.39 10.01
CA HIS A 293 -14.64 21.71 10.64
C HIS A 293 -15.79 22.57 10.10
N GLY A 294 -16.38 22.18 8.96
CA GLY A 294 -17.55 22.85 8.37
C GLY A 294 -18.90 22.35 8.89
N TYR A 295 -18.95 21.48 9.90
CA TYR A 295 -20.21 20.97 10.45
C TYR A 295 -20.90 22.05 11.30
N PRO A 296 -22.14 22.47 10.96
CA PRO A 296 -22.76 23.66 11.53
C PRO A 296 -23.46 23.45 12.89
N TYR A 297 -23.58 22.21 13.37
CA TYR A 297 -24.29 21.86 14.61
C TYR A 297 -23.34 21.40 15.72
#